data_AF-A0A934AH66-F1
#
_entry.id   AF-A0A934AH66-F1
#
_cell.length_a   1.000
_cell.length_b   1.000
_cell.length_c   1.000
_cell.angle_alpha   90.00
_cell.angle_beta   90.00
_cell.angle_gamma   90.00
#
_symmetry.space_group_name_H-M   'P 1'
#
loop_
_entity.id
_entity.type
_entity.pdbx_description
1 polymer ?
#
loop_
_entity_poly.entity_id
_entity_poly.type
_entity_poly.pdbx_seq_one_letter_code
_entity_poly.pdbx_strand_id
1 'polypeptide(L)'
;MKTIDLTKPVMEQVVRLERKRTRRWIRIFSVTVAILLIVAALFLVRAALRLSERHTWDLFALLMEDKEIISEFWQDTAMIFFEELPKSSLLIAGAVAVAIALLFVFTAKKRTVVRRKMQELAKREKKQS
;
A
#
# COMPACT_ATOMS: atom_id res chain seq x y z
N MET A 1 51.47 -22.54 -7.27
CA MET A 1 50.64 -21.64 -8.11
C MET A 1 49.76 -20.78 -7.20
N LYS A 2 49.94 -19.46 -7.19
CA LYS A 2 49.04 -18.55 -6.46
C LYS A 2 47.73 -18.46 -7.23
N THR A 3 46.66 -19.04 -6.71
CA THR A 3 45.31 -18.90 -7.29
C THR A 3 44.92 -17.43 -7.15
N ILE A 4 45.01 -16.70 -8.25
CA ILE A 4 44.53 -15.31 -8.33
C ILE A 4 43.03 -15.38 -8.07
N ASP A 5 42.62 -14.80 -6.94
CA ASP A 5 41.26 -14.87 -6.41
C ASP A 5 40.33 -13.94 -7.22
N LEU A 6 40.09 -14.33 -8.48
CA LEU A 6 39.18 -13.66 -9.45
C LEU A 6 37.72 -13.65 -8.96
N THR A 7 37.45 -14.36 -7.88
CA THR A 7 36.16 -14.44 -7.20
C THR A 7 35.69 -13.08 -6.70
N LYS A 8 36.59 -12.24 -6.16
CA LYS A 8 36.23 -10.92 -5.60
C LYS A 8 35.68 -9.92 -6.65
N PRO A 9 36.36 -9.68 -7.79
CA PRO A 9 35.86 -8.72 -8.78
C PRO A 9 34.57 -9.18 -9.46
N VAL A 10 34.42 -10.49 -9.72
CA VAL A 10 33.17 -11.04 -10.27
C VAL A 10 32.02 -10.93 -9.28
N MET A 11 32.28 -11.24 -8.00
CA MET A 11 31.28 -11.10 -6.92
C MET A 11 30.81 -9.66 -6.76
N GLU A 12 31.72 -8.67 -6.80
CA GLU A 12 31.35 -7.26 -6.73
C GLU A 12 30.46 -6.80 -7.88
N GLN A 13 30.71 -7.27 -9.10
CA GLN A 13 29.88 -6.93 -10.26
C GLN A 13 28.47 -7.51 -10.11
N VAL A 14 28.34 -8.76 -9.67
CA VAL A 14 27.05 -9.40 -9.39
C VAL A 14 26.30 -8.65 -8.28
N VAL A 15 26.99 -8.25 -7.20
CA VAL A 15 26.39 -7.46 -6.12
C VAL A 15 25.92 -6.10 -6.61
N ARG A 16 26.70 -5.38 -7.44
CA ARG A 16 26.26 -4.09 -8.02
C ARG A 16 25.03 -4.26 -8.91
N LEU A 17 24.97 -5.31 -9.72
CA LEU A 17 23.82 -5.61 -10.58
C LEU A 17 22.58 -5.93 -9.74
N GLU A 18 22.69 -6.80 -8.73
CA GLU A 18 21.61 -7.12 -7.79
C GLU A 18 21.12 -5.86 -7.05
N ARG A 19 22.03 -4.98 -6.61
CA ARG A 19 21.70 -3.74 -5.89
C ARG A 19 20.97 -2.75 -6.80
N LYS A 20 21.41 -2.59 -8.05
CA LYS A 20 20.70 -1.76 -9.06
C LYS A 20 19.31 -2.32 -9.35
N ARG A 21 19.19 -3.65 -9.55
CA ARG A 21 17.90 -4.32 -9.81
C ARG A 21 16.94 -4.15 -8.63
N THR A 22 17.44 -4.32 -7.41
CA THR A 22 16.66 -4.15 -6.18
C THR A 22 16.21 -2.71 -6.01
N ARG A 23 17.09 -1.73 -6.20
CA ARG A 23 16.74 -0.30 -6.11
C ARG A 23 15.70 0.10 -7.16
N ARG A 24 15.84 -0.40 -8.40
CA ARG A 24 14.86 -0.16 -9.47
C ARG A 24 13.51 -0.78 -9.12
N TRP A 25 13.51 -2.00 -8.58
CA TRP A 25 12.29 -2.68 -8.13
C TRP A 25 11.59 -1.92 -7.00
N ILE A 26 12.34 -1.47 -5.98
CA ILE A 26 11.79 -0.65 -4.88
C ILE A 26 11.23 0.67 -5.42
N ARG A 27 11.91 1.32 -6.37
CA ARG A 27 11.44 2.57 -6.96
C ARG A 27 10.13 2.38 -7.72
N ILE A 28 10.05 1.35 -8.58
CA ILE A 28 8.81 1.03 -9.31
C ILE A 28 7.69 0.70 -8.32
N PHE A 29 7.97 -0.12 -7.31
CA PHE A 29 6.99 -0.46 -6.27
C PHE A 29 6.45 0.79 -5.56
N SER A 30 7.34 1.69 -5.14
CA SER A 30 6.96 2.96 -4.50
C SER A 30 6.06 3.80 -5.40
N VAL A 31 6.41 3.93 -6.69
CA VAL A 31 5.60 4.68 -7.66
C VAL A 31 4.23 4.02 -7.85
N THR A 32 4.16 2.70 -7.96
CA THR A 32 2.88 1.97 -8.10
C THR A 32 1.98 2.19 -6.88
N VAL A 33 2.54 2.11 -5.66
CA VAL A 33 1.78 2.37 -4.42
C VAL A 33 1.30 3.81 -4.37
N ALA A 34 2.15 4.78 -4.72
CA ALA A 34 1.77 6.19 -4.77
C ALA A 34 0.62 6.43 -5.76
N ILE A 35 0.68 5.84 -6.95
CA ILE A 35 -0.40 5.94 -7.96
C ILE A 35 -1.71 5.35 -7.41
N LEU A 36 -1.66 4.16 -6.80
CA LEU A 36 -2.85 3.54 -6.19
C LEU A 36 -3.48 4.42 -5.12
N LEU A 37 -2.66 5.05 -4.26
CA LEU A 37 -3.14 5.97 -3.25
C LEU A 37 -3.77 7.23 -3.85
N ILE A 38 -3.17 7.80 -4.90
CA ILE A 38 -3.74 8.96 -5.60
C ILE A 38 -5.08 8.61 -6.24
N VAL A 39 -5.17 7.46 -6.92
CA VAL A 39 -6.43 7.00 -7.52
C VAL A 39 -7.49 6.80 -6.44
N ALA A 40 -7.14 6.16 -5.32
CA ALA A 40 -8.06 5.97 -4.19
C ALA A 40 -8.54 7.32 -3.61
N ALA A 41 -7.63 8.27 -3.41
CA ALA A 41 -7.95 9.61 -2.91
C ALA A 41 -8.87 10.37 -3.87
N LEU A 42 -8.61 10.34 -5.18
CA LEU A 42 -9.50 10.95 -6.19
C LEU A 42 -10.91 10.34 -6.16
N PHE A 43 -11.01 9.03 -5.97
CA PHE A 43 -12.31 8.37 -5.83
C PHE A 43 -13.04 8.77 -4.55
N LEU A 44 -12.33 8.89 -3.42
CA LEU A 44 -12.91 9.38 -2.17
C LEU A 44 -13.41 10.82 -2.29
N VAL A 45 -12.62 11.71 -2.90
CA VAL A 45 -13.03 13.10 -3.16
C VAL A 45 -14.29 13.13 -4.04
N ARG A 46 -14.32 12.32 -5.11
CA ARG A 46 -15.51 12.24 -5.98
C ARG A 46 -16.73 11.68 -5.26
N ALA A 47 -16.55 10.69 -4.39
CA ALA A 47 -17.62 10.16 -3.56
C ALA A 47 -18.12 11.21 -2.57
N ALA A 48 -17.23 11.94 -1.91
CA ALA A 48 -17.58 13.02 -0.99
C ALA A 48 -18.35 14.14 -1.67
N LEU A 49 -17.95 14.54 -2.89
CA LEU A 49 -18.70 15.52 -3.69
C LEU A 49 -20.11 15.04 -4.02
N ARG A 50 -20.28 13.77 -4.41
CA ARG A 50 -21.62 13.19 -4.65
C ARG A 50 -22.46 13.09 -3.39
N LEU A 51 -21.86 12.84 -2.23
CA LEU A 51 -22.58 12.87 -0.95
C LEU A 51 -22.95 14.29 -0.54
N SER A 52 -22.10 15.29 -0.81
CA SER A 52 -22.47 16.69 -0.56
C SER A 52 -23.64 17.18 -1.41
N GLU A 53 -23.77 16.67 -2.63
CA GLU A 53 -24.93 16.95 -3.48
C GLU A 53 -26.24 16.33 -2.97
N ARG A 54 -26.18 15.34 -2.07
CA ARG A 54 -27.36 14.60 -1.57
C ARG A 54 -27.85 15.03 -0.18
N HIS A 55 -27.36 16.14 0.37
CA HIS A 55 -27.67 16.57 1.75
C HIS A 55 -27.39 15.49 2.82
N THR A 56 -26.59 14.47 2.52
CA THR A 56 -26.28 13.39 3.46
C THR A 56 -25.51 13.91 4.69
N TRP A 57 -24.80 15.04 4.52
CA TRP A 57 -24.17 15.75 5.63
C TRP A 57 -25.17 16.41 6.58
N ASP A 58 -26.32 16.87 6.09
CA ASP A 58 -27.38 17.44 6.93
C ASP A 58 -28.06 16.35 7.76
N LEU A 59 -28.22 15.14 7.19
CA LEU A 59 -28.66 13.96 7.96
C LEU A 59 -27.68 13.63 9.09
N PHE A 60 -26.38 13.63 8.80
CA PHE A 60 -25.35 13.41 9.84
C PHE A 60 -25.33 14.53 10.89
N ALA A 61 -25.59 15.78 10.51
CA ALA A 61 -25.68 16.91 11.43
C ALA A 61 -26.89 16.76 12.37
N LEU A 62 -28.06 16.39 11.83
CA LEU A 62 -29.28 16.07 12.59
C LEU A 62 -29.06 14.93 13.58
N LEU A 63 -28.35 13.87 13.16
CA LEU A 63 -27.97 12.77 14.04
C LEU A 63 -27.03 13.22 15.16
N MET A 64 -26.06 14.10 14.88
CA MET A 64 -25.12 14.58 15.90
C MET A 64 -25.76 15.46 16.97
N GLU A 65 -26.85 16.15 16.63
CA GLU A 65 -27.57 17.06 17.52
C GLU A 65 -28.35 16.29 18.59
N ASP A 66 -28.83 15.08 18.28
CA ASP A 66 -29.64 14.27 19.18
C ASP A 66 -29.03 12.88 19.44
N LYS A 67 -28.29 12.77 20.56
CA LYS A 67 -27.55 11.54 20.92
C LYS A 67 -28.45 10.35 21.21
N GLU A 68 -29.70 10.56 21.63
CA GLU A 68 -30.67 9.47 21.83
C GLU A 68 -30.99 8.79 20.49
N ILE A 69 -31.22 9.58 19.45
CA ILE A 69 -31.49 9.10 18.08
C ILE A 69 -30.30 8.31 17.53
N ILE A 70 -29.05 8.71 17.81
CA ILE A 70 -27.88 7.92 17.42
C ILE A 70 -27.94 6.52 18.05
N SER A 71 -28.22 6.42 19.35
CA SER A 71 -28.18 5.10 20.01
C SER A 71 -29.26 4.15 19.50
N GLU A 72 -30.40 4.69 19.08
CA GLU A 72 -31.56 3.91 18.63
C GLU A 72 -31.55 3.66 17.11
N PHE A 73 -31.05 4.60 16.30
CA PHE A 73 -31.14 4.55 14.83
C PHE A 73 -29.78 4.51 14.11
N TRP A 74 -28.65 4.32 14.80
CA TRP A 74 -27.35 4.23 14.14
C TRP A 74 -27.26 3.07 13.15
N GLN A 75 -27.93 1.93 13.41
CA GLN A 75 -27.91 0.79 12.50
C GLN A 75 -28.64 1.12 11.20
N ASP A 76 -29.86 1.66 11.29
CA ASP A 76 -30.66 2.03 10.12
C ASP A 76 -29.97 3.15 9.32
N THR A 77 -29.39 4.13 10.01
CA THR A 77 -28.62 5.19 9.38
C THR A 77 -27.40 4.64 8.65
N ALA A 78 -26.62 3.76 9.30
CA ALA A 78 -25.46 3.15 8.68
C ALA A 78 -25.87 2.31 7.46
N MET A 79 -26.99 1.59 7.55
CA MET A 79 -27.53 0.79 6.45
C MET A 79 -27.94 1.68 5.26
N ILE A 80 -28.67 2.76 5.49
CA ILE A 80 -29.04 3.75 4.47
C ILE A 80 -27.79 4.37 3.84
N PHE A 81 -26.78 4.71 4.65
CA PHE A 81 -25.51 5.22 4.16
C PHE A 81 -24.79 4.21 3.25
N PHE A 82 -24.79 2.92 3.63
CA PHE A 82 -24.23 1.86 2.79
C PHE A 82 -25.03 1.64 1.49
N GLU A 83 -26.34 1.82 1.50
CA GLU A 83 -27.18 1.72 0.31
C GLU A 83 -27.04 2.92 -0.63
N GLU A 84 -26.90 4.12 -0.08
CA GLU A 84 -26.70 5.35 -0.85
C GLU A 84 -25.30 5.47 -1.44
N LEU A 85 -24.31 4.77 -0.85
CA LEU A 85 -22.97 4.73 -1.38
C LEU A 85 -22.98 4.16 -2.81
N PRO A 86 -22.36 4.85 -3.78
CA PRO A 86 -22.32 4.35 -5.15
C PRO A 86 -21.63 2.98 -5.18
N LYS A 87 -22.32 1.93 -5.64
CA LYS A 87 -21.77 0.57 -5.75
C LYS A 87 -20.45 0.54 -6.54
N SER A 88 -20.29 1.44 -7.51
CA SER A 88 -19.04 1.65 -8.24
C SER A 88 -17.87 2.05 -7.34
N SER A 89 -18.10 2.89 -6.33
CA SER A 89 -17.08 3.32 -5.37
C SER A 89 -16.66 2.17 -4.45
N LEU A 90 -17.61 1.34 -4.00
CA LEU A 90 -17.34 0.14 -3.20
C LEU A 90 -16.51 -0.89 -3.98
N LEU A 91 -16.86 -1.15 -5.25
CA LEU A 91 -16.11 -2.06 -6.11
C LEU A 91 -14.66 -1.60 -6.33
N ILE A 92 -14.46 -0.29 -6.51
CA ILE A 92 -13.13 0.29 -6.74
C ILE A 92 -12.30 0.30 -5.46
N ALA A 93 -12.90 0.61 -4.32
CA ALA A 93 -12.25 0.48 -3.02
C ALA A 93 -11.83 -0.97 -2.75
N GLY A 94 -12.70 -1.94 -3.05
CA GLY A 94 -12.38 -3.37 -2.98
C GLY A 94 -11.24 -3.76 -3.92
N ALA A 95 -11.26 -3.31 -5.18
CA ALA A 95 -10.21 -3.58 -6.15
C ALA A 95 -8.85 -3.01 -5.72
N VAL A 96 -8.83 -1.78 -5.17
CA VAL A 96 -7.62 -1.16 -4.61
C VAL A 96 -7.12 -1.94 -3.41
N ALA A 97 -8.00 -2.35 -2.49
CA ALA A 97 -7.62 -3.14 -1.32
C ALA A 97 -6.99 -4.48 -1.72
N VAL A 98 -7.59 -5.18 -2.70
CA VAL A 98 -7.03 -6.42 -3.25
C VAL A 98 -5.68 -6.16 -3.94
N ALA A 99 -5.54 -5.08 -4.70
CA ALA A 99 -4.28 -4.72 -5.35
C ALA A 99 -3.17 -4.44 -4.31
N ILE A 100 -3.48 -3.74 -3.22
CA ILE A 100 -2.55 -3.49 -2.10
C ILE A 100 -2.19 -4.80 -1.41
N ALA A 101 -3.15 -5.68 -1.13
CA ALA A 101 -2.91 -6.98 -0.50
C ALA A 101 -1.99 -7.86 -1.36
N LEU A 102 -2.27 -7.95 -2.67
CA LEU A 102 -1.43 -8.68 -3.63
C LEU A 102 -0.02 -8.08 -3.66
N LEU A 103 0.10 -6.76 -3.78
CA LEU A 103 1.39 -6.07 -3.72
C LEU A 103 2.14 -6.40 -2.43
N PHE A 104 1.46 -6.43 -1.29
CA PHE A 104 2.07 -6.76 0.00
C PHE A 104 2.57 -8.21 0.04
N VAL A 105 1.78 -9.17 -0.44
CA VAL A 105 2.16 -10.59 -0.51
C VAL A 105 3.34 -10.83 -1.45
N PHE A 106 3.30 -10.25 -2.65
CA PHE A 106 4.41 -10.34 -3.61
C PHE A 106 5.69 -9.69 -3.08
N THR A 107 5.53 -8.59 -2.34
CA THR A 107 6.66 -7.86 -1.75
C THR A 107 7.24 -8.57 -0.55
N ALA A 108 6.41 -9.14 0.32
CA ALA A 108 6.86 -9.89 1.51
C ALA A 108 7.82 -11.01 1.13
N LYS A 109 7.49 -11.80 0.10
CA LYS A 109 8.37 -12.88 -0.38
C LYS A 109 9.72 -12.36 -0.88
N LYS A 110 9.75 -11.25 -1.63
CA LYS A 110 11.02 -10.66 -2.12
C LYS A 110 11.81 -9.94 -1.03
N ARG A 111 11.14 -9.30 -0.06
CA ARG A 111 11.78 -8.55 1.03
C ARG A 111 12.55 -9.48 1.96
N THR A 112 12.04 -10.68 2.25
CA THR A 112 12.73 -11.66 3.10
C THR A 112 14.02 -12.15 2.45
N VAL A 113 13.99 -12.41 1.13
CA VAL A 113 15.18 -12.83 0.37
C VAL A 113 16.23 -11.71 0.32
N VAL A 114 15.81 -10.48 0.04
CA VAL A 114 16.71 -9.32 -0.01
C VAL A 114 17.29 -9.01 1.38
N ARG A 115 16.49 -9.10 2.45
CA ARG A 115 16.94 -8.85 3.84
C ARG A 115 17.96 -9.89 4.28
N ARG A 116 17.77 -11.17 3.97
CA ARG A 116 18.76 -12.24 4.25
C ARG A 116 20.07 -11.97 3.52
N LYS A 117 20.02 -11.67 2.22
CA LYS A 117 21.23 -11.36 1.43
C LYS A 117 21.97 -10.11 1.92
N MET A 118 21.25 -9.05 2.30
CA MET A 118 21.84 -7.82 2.87
C MET A 118 22.49 -8.06 4.24
N GLN A 119 21.89 -8.90 5.09
CA GLN A 119 22.49 -9.27 6.38
C GLN A 119 23.75 -10.13 6.21
N GLU A 120 23.78 -11.04 5.22
CA GLU A 120 24.97 -11.82 4.89
C GLU A 120 26.11 -10.94 4.37
N LEU A 121 25.81 -9.96 3.52
CA LEU A 121 26.81 -9.00 3.03
C LEU A 121 27.36 -8.12 4.16
N ALA A 122 26.49 -7.59 5.04
CA ALA A 122 26.90 -6.80 6.19
C ALA A 122 27.77 -7.61 7.18
N LYS A 123 27.48 -8.91 7.38
CA LYS A 123 28.32 -9.80 8.19
C LYS A 123 29.70 -10.05 7.56
N ARG A 124 29.80 -10.07 6.23
CA ARG A 124 31.09 -10.26 5.52
C ARG A 124 31.96 -9.01 5.56
N GLU A 125 31.39 -7.83 5.40
CA GLU A 125 32.12 -6.55 5.55
C GLU A 125 32.66 -6.39 6.98
N LYS A 126 31.85 -6.71 8.00
CA LYS A 126 32.27 -6.64 9.42
C LYS A 126 33.35 -7.65 9.83
N LYS A 127 33.63 -8.64 8.98
CA LYS A 127 34.65 -9.68 9.22
C LYS A 127 35.94 -9.43 8.44
N GLN A 128 35.94 -8.45 7.54
CA GLN A 128 37.10 -8.00 6.75
C GLN A 128 37.67 -6.67 7.26
N SER A 129 36.92 -5.94 8.09
CA SER A 129 37.43 -4.86 8.95
C SER A 129 37.89 -5.43 10.29
#